data_AF-A0AAI8Z498-F1
#
_entry.id   AF-A0AAI8Z498-F1
#
_cell.length_a   1.000
_cell.length_b   1.000
_cell.length_c   1.000
_cell.angle_alpha   90.00
_cell.angle_beta   90.00
_cell.angle_gamma   90.00
#
_symmetry.space_group_name_H-M   'P 1'
#
loop_
_entity.id
_entity.type
_entity.pdbx_description
1 polymer ?
#
loop_
_entity_poly.entity_id
_entity_poly.type
_entity_poly.pdbx_seq_one_letter_code
_entity_poly.pdbx_strand_id
1 'polypeptide(L)'
;MTRKNDQTATGSKRALEDGGADVEPGPKSSKNTKNTNNEQNGRSPGQANCGATDADAEESIIAGAEDISVDNRPPYEYICLTKPYYAYKDDNEDENEDEEGEEEDEGESIFNKLASNHPDWTYTIMAESWRNFFTNPDNFDMHIYSDWHSWGVFELLEKLLIEFNKAFTAEDLNKMWSVVATLGHWLNHESSQMWLAIDDGEGAGKAFQVVGCALLTALNRLDREGELKPDSRFRDLGFIMALFLKAGVSDPDQYMDWVPKIVSYAKKADIDLAQQGCDGMEDLLAEHGGEEPMASRDSADRWQWAKMFKALSPRGGDRYNILKMPRRERAKHAFDKKDPLKDWSDKDLQEGNLEIAFD
;
A
#
# COMPACT_ATOMS: atom_id res chain seq x y z
N MET A 1 48.21 -35.34 -28.03
CA MET A 1 48.09 -33.91 -27.73
C MET A 1 47.08 -33.77 -26.61
N THR A 2 47.56 -33.61 -25.39
CA THR A 2 46.75 -33.59 -24.17
C THR A 2 47.15 -32.32 -23.43
N ARG A 3 46.20 -31.41 -23.19
CA ARG A 3 46.39 -30.30 -22.25
C ARG A 3 45.16 -30.19 -21.35
N LYS A 4 45.34 -30.63 -20.11
CA LYS A 4 44.63 -30.13 -18.93
C LYS A 4 45.17 -28.72 -18.65
N ASN A 5 44.30 -27.80 -18.23
CA ASN A 5 44.71 -26.61 -17.48
C ASN A 5 43.89 -26.57 -16.19
N ASP A 6 44.57 -26.89 -15.10
CA ASP A 6 44.28 -26.39 -13.76
C ASP A 6 44.57 -24.89 -13.74
N GLN A 7 43.70 -24.10 -13.10
CA GLN A 7 44.11 -22.83 -12.49
C GLN A 7 43.68 -22.77 -11.03
N THR A 8 44.72 -22.61 -10.24
CA THR A 8 44.81 -22.57 -8.78
C THR A 8 44.31 -21.24 -8.22
N ALA A 9 43.58 -21.35 -7.11
CA ALA A 9 43.30 -20.27 -6.18
C ALA A 9 44.59 -19.71 -5.55
N THR A 10 44.69 -18.38 -5.48
CA THR A 10 45.58 -17.70 -4.52
C THR A 10 44.80 -16.55 -3.89
N GLY A 11 44.68 -16.61 -2.57
CA GLY A 11 44.10 -15.56 -1.76
C GLY A 11 45.11 -14.44 -1.50
N SER A 12 44.59 -13.24 -1.26
CA SER A 12 45.35 -12.16 -0.64
C SER A 12 44.44 -11.44 0.36
N LYS A 13 44.79 -11.60 1.64
CA LYS A 13 44.27 -10.83 2.77
C LYS A 13 44.89 -9.43 2.72
N ARG A 14 44.08 -8.38 2.89
CA ARG A 14 44.54 -7.12 3.48
C ARG A 14 43.55 -6.63 4.53
N ALA A 15 44.14 -6.22 5.64
CA ALA A 15 43.52 -5.78 6.88
C ALA A 15 42.87 -4.41 6.72
N LEU A 16 41.76 -4.22 7.43
CA LEU A 16 41.19 -2.92 7.79
C LEU A 16 41.71 -2.57 9.17
N GLU A 17 42.34 -1.41 9.30
CA GLU A 17 42.75 -0.82 10.57
C GLU A 17 41.59 -0.02 11.19
N ASP A 18 41.57 -0.10 12.52
CA ASP A 18 40.63 0.51 13.45
C ASP A 18 40.62 2.04 13.41
N GLY A 19 39.43 2.61 13.57
CA GLY A 19 39.21 4.02 13.90
C GLY A 19 37.99 4.15 14.81
N GLY A 20 38.17 3.85 16.10
CA GLY A 20 37.20 4.08 17.16
C GLY A 20 37.36 5.45 17.82
N ALA A 21 36.23 6.08 18.12
CA ALA A 21 36.02 7.10 19.15
C ALA A 21 34.50 7.31 19.24
N ASP A 22 33.81 7.45 20.36
CA ASP A 22 34.05 7.26 21.79
C ASP A 22 32.63 7.27 22.36
N VAL A 23 32.26 6.25 23.13
CA VAL A 23 30.99 6.20 23.87
C VAL A 23 31.34 6.37 25.34
N GLU A 24 30.89 7.46 25.94
CA GLU A 24 30.90 7.59 27.40
C GLU A 24 29.48 7.51 28.02
N PRO A 25 29.38 7.01 29.26
CA PRO A 25 28.18 6.40 29.81
C PRO A 25 27.32 7.36 30.65
N GLY A 26 26.01 7.09 30.70
CA GLY A 26 25.06 7.86 31.53
C GLY A 26 25.20 7.60 33.04
N PRO A 27 24.35 8.23 33.88
CA PRO A 27 24.18 7.80 35.26
C PRO A 27 22.86 7.05 35.46
N LYS A 28 22.98 5.88 36.10
CA LYS A 28 21.91 5.10 36.73
C LYS A 28 21.47 5.77 38.02
N SER A 29 20.17 5.70 38.34
CA SER A 29 19.62 5.76 39.71
C SER A 29 18.15 5.37 39.65
N SER A 30 17.48 4.72 40.59
CA SER A 30 17.77 3.74 41.65
C SER A 30 16.38 3.21 42.04
N LYS A 31 16.28 1.93 42.40
CA LYS A 31 15.06 1.30 42.95
C LYS A 31 14.76 1.83 44.37
N ASN A 32 13.47 1.93 44.71
CA ASN A 32 12.83 1.66 46.02
C ASN A 32 11.41 2.27 46.01
N THR A 33 10.32 1.80 46.64
CA THR A 33 9.92 0.60 47.40
C THR A 33 8.38 0.67 47.55
N LYS A 34 7.76 -0.49 47.79
CA LYS A 34 6.38 -0.80 48.20
C LYS A 34 5.69 0.16 49.21
N ASN A 35 4.35 0.26 49.09
CA ASN A 35 3.31 0.08 50.13
C ASN A 35 1.92 0.16 49.44
N THR A 36 1.08 -0.88 49.31
CA THR A 36 0.10 -1.53 50.22
C THR A 36 -0.94 -0.65 50.93
N ASN A 37 -2.21 -0.99 50.64
CA ASN A 37 -3.49 -0.83 51.38
C ASN A 37 -4.05 0.62 51.47
N ASN A 38 -5.37 0.89 51.38
CA ASN A 38 -6.52 0.10 51.82
C ASN A 38 -7.86 0.58 51.21
N GLU A 39 -8.76 -0.38 50.99
CA GLU A 39 -10.22 -0.41 51.20
C GLU A 39 -11.19 0.78 50.92
N GLN A 40 -12.24 0.38 50.16
CA GLN A 40 -13.69 0.57 50.42
C GLN A 40 -14.30 1.99 50.39
N ASN A 41 -15.18 2.20 49.41
CA ASN A 41 -16.61 2.34 49.72
C ASN A 41 -17.49 2.20 48.48
N GLY A 42 -18.41 1.24 48.54
CA GLY A 42 -19.52 1.10 47.60
C GLY A 42 -20.73 1.91 48.04
N ARG A 43 -21.51 2.39 47.06
CA ARG A 43 -22.98 2.50 47.14
C ARG A 43 -23.56 2.91 45.77
N SER A 44 -24.10 1.92 45.07
CA SER A 44 -25.40 2.05 44.36
C SER A 44 -26.49 1.65 45.38
N PRO A 45 -27.76 2.13 45.30
CA PRO A 45 -28.66 1.78 44.19
C PRO A 45 -29.71 2.84 43.79
N GLY A 46 -30.25 2.68 42.58
CA GLY A 46 -31.44 3.40 42.13
C GLY A 46 -31.90 2.87 40.78
N GLN A 47 -32.83 1.91 40.81
CA GLN A 47 -33.43 1.19 39.70
C GLN A 47 -34.87 1.71 39.47
N ALA A 48 -35.39 1.46 38.26
CA ALA A 48 -36.75 1.66 37.72
C ALA A 48 -36.87 2.88 36.78
N ASN A 49 -37.52 2.82 35.61
CA ASN A 49 -38.42 1.81 35.08
C ASN A 49 -38.51 1.85 33.54
N CYS A 50 -39.07 0.77 33.01
CA CYS A 50 -39.47 0.38 31.66
C CYS A 50 -39.94 1.44 30.64
N GLY A 51 -39.62 1.16 29.37
CA GLY A 51 -40.63 0.89 28.35
C GLY A 51 -40.84 1.96 27.28
N ALA A 52 -40.31 1.72 26.07
CA ALA A 52 -41.02 1.87 24.80
C ALA A 52 -40.14 1.31 23.68
N THR A 53 -40.75 0.42 22.90
CA THR A 53 -40.30 -0.10 21.61
C THR A 53 -40.34 1.01 20.58
N ASP A 54 -39.26 1.25 19.84
CA ASP A 54 -39.32 1.86 18.51
C ASP A 54 -38.31 1.11 17.63
N ALA A 55 -38.80 0.03 17.03
CA ALA A 55 -38.24 -0.53 15.83
C ALA A 55 -38.71 0.37 14.68
N ASP A 56 -37.93 1.41 14.35
CA ASP A 56 -38.13 2.29 13.18
C ASP A 56 -36.85 3.14 12.93
N ALA A 57 -35.68 2.49 12.88
CA ALA A 57 -34.41 3.15 12.50
C ALA A 57 -33.73 2.53 11.27
N GLU A 58 -34.43 1.65 10.56
CA GLU A 58 -33.97 1.06 9.29
C GLU A 58 -34.98 1.35 8.18
N GLU A 59 -35.12 2.63 7.80
CA GLU A 59 -35.49 3.03 6.44
C GLU A 59 -35.41 4.56 6.36
N SER A 60 -34.96 5.07 5.20
CA SER A 60 -34.85 6.50 4.84
C SER A 60 -33.48 7.15 5.06
N ILE A 61 -32.50 6.76 4.25
CA ILE A 61 -31.70 7.71 3.45
C ILE A 61 -31.48 7.09 2.05
N ILE A 62 -32.52 7.13 1.21
CA ILE A 62 -32.38 7.00 -0.25
C ILE A 62 -33.02 8.26 -0.82
N ALA A 63 -32.22 9.28 -1.09
CA ALA A 63 -32.47 10.34 -2.07
C ALA A 63 -31.26 11.31 -2.11
N GLY A 64 -30.52 11.32 -3.22
CA GLY A 64 -29.46 12.28 -3.52
C GLY A 64 -28.08 11.81 -3.04
N ALA A 65 -27.32 11.14 -3.91
CA ALA A 65 -25.93 10.83 -3.66
C ALA A 65 -25.09 12.11 -3.78
N GLU A 66 -25.11 12.93 -2.72
CA GLU A 66 -24.12 13.98 -2.51
C GLU A 66 -22.74 13.32 -2.35
N ASP A 67 -21.70 13.97 -2.87
CA ASP A 67 -20.31 13.56 -2.66
C ASP A 67 -20.06 13.31 -1.17
N ILE A 68 -19.69 12.08 -0.81
CA ILE A 68 -19.34 11.79 0.57
C ILE A 68 -18.01 12.46 0.83
N SER A 69 -18.03 13.54 1.62
CA SER A 69 -16.83 14.20 2.12
C SER A 69 -15.87 13.15 2.69
N VAL A 70 -14.58 13.27 2.39
CA VAL A 70 -13.53 12.34 2.85
C VAL A 70 -13.64 12.05 4.36
N ASP A 71 -14.00 13.06 5.16
CA ASP A 71 -14.12 12.97 6.63
C ASP A 71 -15.30 12.12 7.15
N ASN A 72 -16.33 11.86 6.32
CA ASN A 72 -17.55 11.15 6.74
C ASN A 72 -17.71 9.77 6.09
N ARG A 73 -16.70 9.29 5.36
CA ARG A 73 -16.77 8.02 4.66
C ARG A 73 -16.47 6.86 5.61
N PRO A 74 -17.31 5.81 5.68
CA PRO A 74 -16.93 4.62 6.41
C PRO A 74 -15.67 4.00 5.75
N PRO A 75 -14.63 3.63 6.52
CA PRO A 75 -13.30 3.31 5.98
C PRO A 75 -13.28 2.08 5.06
N TYR A 76 -14.25 1.20 5.19
CA TYR A 76 -14.31 -0.05 4.42
C TYR A 76 -15.45 -0.07 3.39
N GLU A 77 -16.10 1.08 3.17
CA GLU A 77 -17.02 1.22 2.05
C GLU A 77 -16.25 1.38 0.74
N TYR A 78 -16.80 0.79 -0.32
CA TYR A 78 -16.23 0.90 -1.65
C TYR A 78 -16.71 2.18 -2.32
N ILE A 79 -15.78 2.86 -2.97
CA ILE A 79 -16.04 4.05 -3.77
C ILE A 79 -15.51 3.87 -5.18
N CYS A 80 -16.13 4.58 -6.11
CA CYS A 80 -15.76 4.57 -7.52
C CYS A 80 -14.50 5.41 -7.76
N LEU A 81 -13.58 4.86 -8.55
CA LEU A 81 -12.47 5.57 -9.15
C LEU A 81 -12.86 6.06 -10.55
N THR A 82 -12.18 7.10 -11.04
CA THR A 82 -12.13 7.34 -12.49
C THR A 82 -11.49 6.13 -13.18
N LYS A 83 -11.74 5.99 -14.49
CA LYS A 83 -11.08 4.93 -15.26
C LYS A 83 -9.57 5.17 -15.19
N PRO A 84 -8.79 4.24 -14.62
CA PRO A 84 -7.36 4.47 -14.39
C PRO A 84 -6.55 4.23 -15.68
N TYR A 85 -5.36 4.84 -15.77
CA TYR A 85 -4.51 4.75 -16.97
C TYR A 85 -4.21 3.30 -17.40
N TYR A 86 -4.01 2.38 -16.45
CA TYR A 86 -3.71 0.97 -16.73
C TYR A 86 -4.89 0.17 -17.32
N ALA A 87 -6.06 0.80 -17.46
CA ALA A 87 -7.25 0.26 -18.11
C ALA A 87 -7.45 0.77 -19.55
N TYR A 88 -6.61 1.68 -20.02
CA TYR A 88 -6.56 2.08 -21.42
C TYR A 88 -5.62 1.14 -22.17
N LYS A 89 -5.92 0.92 -23.45
CA LYS A 89 -5.03 0.19 -24.34
C LYS A 89 -3.78 1.02 -24.54
N ASP A 90 -2.63 0.38 -24.39
CA ASP A 90 -1.36 0.98 -24.79
C ASP A 90 -1.30 0.93 -26.34
N ASP A 91 -2.04 1.82 -26.99
CA ASP A 91 -2.10 1.88 -28.46
C ASP A 91 -0.81 2.51 -29.06
N ASN A 92 0.22 2.77 -28.25
CA ASN A 92 1.44 3.47 -28.67
C ASN A 92 2.71 2.60 -28.57
N GLU A 93 2.84 1.64 -29.49
CA GLU A 93 4.18 1.14 -29.86
C GLU A 93 4.80 1.87 -31.06
N ASP A 94 4.13 2.78 -31.79
CA ASP A 94 4.79 3.45 -32.94
C ASP A 94 4.12 4.70 -33.55
N GLU A 95 3.25 5.45 -32.85
CA GLU A 95 2.70 6.70 -33.42
C GLU A 95 2.88 7.93 -32.52
N ASN A 96 3.06 9.07 -33.18
CA ASN A 96 3.65 10.31 -32.68
C ASN A 96 2.95 10.90 -31.44
N GLU A 97 3.71 11.64 -30.64
CA GLU A 97 3.32 12.41 -29.43
C GLU A 97 2.27 13.53 -29.69
N ASP A 98 1.18 13.27 -30.43
CA ASP A 98 0.14 14.26 -30.74
C ASP A 98 -1.28 13.65 -30.76
N GLU A 99 -1.57 12.57 -30.03
CA GLU A 99 -2.96 12.16 -29.80
C GLU A 99 -3.53 12.87 -28.56
N GLU A 100 -4.24 13.96 -28.85
CA GLU A 100 -5.15 14.65 -27.94
C GLU A 100 -6.07 13.60 -27.28
N GLY A 101 -5.97 13.50 -25.95
CA GLY A 101 -6.75 12.55 -25.17
C GLY A 101 -8.23 12.63 -25.49
N GLU A 102 -8.86 11.47 -25.65
CA GLU A 102 -10.30 11.36 -25.84
C GLU A 102 -11.01 12.21 -24.78
N GLU A 103 -11.79 13.20 -25.25
CA GLU A 103 -12.62 14.06 -24.40
C GLU A 103 -13.44 13.19 -23.44
N GLU A 104 -13.17 13.29 -22.13
CA GLU A 104 -14.02 12.68 -21.10
C GLU A 104 -15.46 13.20 -21.32
N ASP A 105 -16.38 12.27 -21.58
CA ASP A 105 -17.82 12.54 -21.67
C ASP A 105 -18.24 13.50 -20.54
N GLU A 106 -18.92 14.60 -20.88
CA GLU A 106 -19.46 15.64 -19.97
C GLU A 106 -20.56 15.09 -19.00
N GLY A 107 -20.51 13.82 -18.64
CA GLY A 107 -21.34 13.20 -17.61
C GLY A 107 -20.90 13.60 -16.20
N GLU A 108 -21.81 13.52 -15.24
CA GLU A 108 -21.45 13.66 -13.82
C GLU A 108 -20.36 12.64 -13.46
N SER A 109 -19.20 13.13 -13.04
CA SER A 109 -18.13 12.28 -12.53
C SER A 109 -18.68 11.35 -11.44
N ILE A 110 -18.42 10.06 -11.60
CA ILE A 110 -18.76 9.05 -10.60
C ILE A 110 -17.63 8.85 -9.58
N PHE A 111 -16.50 9.55 -9.76
CA PHE A 111 -15.39 9.53 -8.83
C PHE A 111 -15.86 9.82 -7.40
N ASN A 112 -15.32 9.09 -6.43
CA ASN A 112 -15.65 9.21 -5.01
C ASN A 112 -17.11 8.89 -4.60
N LYS A 113 -18.01 8.59 -5.54
CA LYS A 113 -19.37 8.11 -5.22
C LYS A 113 -19.32 6.67 -4.69
N LEU A 114 -20.32 6.29 -3.89
CA LEU A 114 -20.42 4.93 -3.35
C LEU A 114 -20.58 3.90 -4.47
N ALA A 115 -19.74 2.87 -4.47
CA ALA A 115 -19.79 1.79 -5.44
C ALA A 115 -21.07 0.94 -5.33
N SER A 116 -21.80 1.01 -4.21
CA SER A 116 -23.11 0.37 -4.05
C SER A 116 -24.17 0.99 -4.97
N ASN A 117 -24.00 2.26 -5.35
CA ASN A 117 -24.89 2.97 -6.28
C ASN A 117 -24.50 2.73 -7.75
N HIS A 118 -23.34 2.10 -7.99
CA HIS A 118 -22.79 1.85 -9.32
C HIS A 118 -22.30 0.37 -9.41
N PRO A 119 -23.21 -0.62 -9.33
CA PRO A 119 -22.84 -2.03 -9.24
C PRO A 119 -22.09 -2.55 -10.48
N ASP A 120 -22.33 -1.94 -11.64
CA ASP A 120 -21.70 -2.30 -12.91
C ASP A 120 -20.34 -1.62 -13.13
N TRP A 121 -19.90 -0.74 -12.21
CA TRP A 121 -18.62 -0.06 -12.31
C TRP A 121 -17.48 -0.92 -11.75
N THR A 122 -16.52 -1.26 -12.60
CA THR A 122 -15.38 -2.12 -12.23
C THR A 122 -14.38 -1.42 -11.31
N TYR A 123 -14.07 -0.15 -11.58
CA TYR A 123 -12.97 0.55 -10.92
C TYR A 123 -13.42 1.09 -9.56
N THR A 124 -13.24 0.26 -8.54
CA THR A 124 -13.63 0.58 -7.18
C THR A 124 -12.49 0.31 -6.22
N ILE A 125 -12.48 1.04 -5.12
CA ILE A 125 -11.48 0.91 -4.07
C ILE A 125 -12.17 1.05 -2.71
N MET A 126 -11.69 0.36 -1.68
CA MET A 126 -12.08 0.72 -0.31
C MET A 126 -11.59 2.14 0.03
N ALA A 127 -12.44 2.90 0.68
CA ALA A 127 -12.16 4.25 1.15
C ALA A 127 -10.80 4.40 1.85
N GLU A 128 -10.49 3.51 2.79
CA GLU A 128 -9.25 3.49 3.59
C GLU A 128 -7.98 3.30 2.75
N SER A 129 -8.12 2.73 1.54
CA SER A 129 -7.03 2.52 0.62
C SER A 129 -6.69 3.75 -0.22
N TRP A 130 -7.58 4.77 -0.25
CA TRP A 130 -7.32 6.03 -0.92
C TRP A 130 -6.36 6.90 -0.10
N ARG A 131 -5.15 7.15 -0.62
CA ARG A 131 -4.08 7.87 0.10
C ARG A 131 -3.32 8.80 -0.82
N ASN A 132 -3.14 10.04 -0.38
CA ASN A 132 -2.27 11.01 -1.05
C ASN A 132 -0.84 10.88 -0.53
N PHE A 133 0.14 10.94 -1.44
CA PHE A 133 1.56 10.82 -1.13
C PHE A 133 2.27 12.16 -1.35
N PHE A 134 2.66 12.82 -0.26
CA PHE A 134 3.26 14.16 -0.28
C PHE A 134 4.78 14.12 -0.17
N THR A 135 5.42 13.36 -1.07
CA THR A 135 6.88 13.14 -1.05
C THR A 135 7.60 13.78 -2.22
N ASN A 136 6.90 14.20 -3.28
CA ASN A 136 7.52 14.84 -4.45
C ASN A 136 7.70 16.35 -4.21
N PRO A 137 8.95 16.88 -4.11
CA PRO A 137 9.18 18.31 -3.92
C PRO A 137 8.74 19.17 -5.12
N ASP A 138 8.73 18.59 -6.32
CA ASP A 138 8.38 19.31 -7.54
C ASP A 138 6.92 19.77 -7.52
N ASN A 139 6.04 18.99 -6.86
CA ASN A 139 4.64 19.36 -6.63
C ASN A 139 4.47 20.58 -5.70
N PHE A 140 5.55 21.12 -5.14
CA PHE A 140 5.54 22.25 -4.21
C PHE A 140 6.53 23.35 -4.59
N ASP A 141 7.00 23.40 -5.84
CA ASP A 141 8.04 24.35 -6.29
C ASP A 141 9.30 24.30 -5.41
N MET A 142 9.71 23.09 -5.01
CA MET A 142 10.86 22.85 -4.14
C MET A 142 11.90 21.96 -4.79
N HIS A 143 13.16 22.15 -4.42
CA HIS A 143 14.22 21.17 -4.65
C HIS A 143 14.99 20.89 -3.37
N ILE A 144 15.08 19.61 -2.99
CA ILE A 144 15.81 19.16 -1.79
C ILE A 144 17.10 18.46 -2.19
N TYR A 145 16.97 17.32 -2.85
CA TYR A 145 18.02 16.62 -3.59
C TYR A 145 17.37 15.55 -4.49
N SER A 146 18.12 15.02 -5.45
CA SER A 146 17.57 14.28 -6.61
C SER A 146 16.78 13.02 -6.27
N ASP A 147 17.17 12.26 -5.26
CA ASP A 147 16.51 11.00 -4.85
C ASP A 147 15.54 11.17 -3.66
N TRP A 148 15.18 12.41 -3.29
CA TRP A 148 14.27 12.68 -2.16
C TRP A 148 12.92 11.98 -2.35
N HIS A 149 12.31 12.14 -3.54
CA HIS A 149 11.02 11.53 -3.84
C HIS A 149 11.11 10.01 -3.80
N SER A 150 12.13 9.42 -4.43
CA SER A 150 12.40 7.98 -4.44
C SER A 150 12.50 7.39 -3.03
N TRP A 151 13.27 8.03 -2.14
CA TRP A 151 13.34 7.60 -0.75
C TRP A 151 12.03 7.79 0.02
N GLY A 152 11.26 8.84 -0.30
CA GLY A 152 9.95 9.04 0.31
C GLY A 152 8.94 7.99 -0.10
N VAL A 153 8.94 7.61 -1.36
CA VAL A 153 8.13 6.49 -1.87
C VAL A 153 8.54 5.18 -1.17
N PHE A 154 9.85 4.93 -1.00
CA PHE A 154 10.34 3.76 -0.27
C PHE A 154 9.90 3.74 1.21
N GLU A 155 9.95 4.88 1.89
CA GLU A 155 9.49 5.01 3.29
C GLU A 155 7.98 4.77 3.43
N LEU A 156 7.19 5.21 2.45
CA LEU A 156 5.75 4.94 2.38
C LEU A 156 5.45 3.45 2.17
N LEU A 157 6.22 2.78 1.30
CA LEU A 157 6.13 1.34 1.11
C LEU A 157 6.38 0.58 2.42
N GLU A 158 7.45 0.93 3.14
CA GLU A 158 7.76 0.34 4.44
C GLU A 158 6.64 0.57 5.46
N LYS A 159 6.02 1.75 5.49
CA LYS A 159 4.88 2.05 6.36
C LYS A 159 3.68 1.19 6.05
N LEU A 160 3.34 1.01 4.77
CA LEU A 160 2.24 0.12 4.35
C LEU A 160 2.52 -1.32 4.81
N LEU A 161 3.73 -1.84 4.64
CA LEU A 161 4.08 -3.18 5.12
C LEU A 161 4.00 -3.30 6.66
N ILE A 162 4.35 -2.24 7.40
CA ILE A 162 4.16 -2.18 8.86
C ILE A 162 2.66 -2.18 9.22
N GLU A 163 1.83 -1.42 8.51
CA GLU A 163 0.37 -1.42 8.69
C GLU A 163 -0.23 -2.80 8.39
N PHE A 164 0.19 -3.43 7.30
CA PHE A 164 -0.21 -4.79 6.95
C PHE A 164 0.14 -5.77 8.08
N ASN A 165 1.38 -5.73 8.59
CA ASN A 165 1.81 -6.61 9.67
C ASN A 165 0.96 -6.44 10.93
N LYS A 166 0.61 -5.19 11.29
CA LYS A 166 -0.27 -4.88 12.42
C LYS A 166 -1.68 -5.46 12.19
N ALA A 167 -2.27 -5.22 11.02
CA ALA A 167 -3.60 -5.71 10.68
C ALA A 167 -3.66 -7.25 10.65
N PHE A 168 -2.68 -7.89 10.02
CA PHE A 168 -2.53 -9.34 9.96
C PHE A 168 -2.42 -9.95 11.36
N THR A 169 -1.59 -9.37 12.24
CA THR A 169 -1.41 -9.84 13.63
C THR A 169 -2.66 -9.60 14.48
N ALA A 170 -3.39 -8.51 14.22
CA ALA A 170 -4.65 -8.20 14.89
C ALA A 170 -5.84 -9.00 14.34
N GLU A 171 -5.64 -9.81 13.30
CA GLU A 171 -6.69 -10.52 12.57
C GLU A 171 -7.77 -9.60 11.98
N ASP A 172 -7.40 -8.36 11.67
CA ASP A 172 -8.28 -7.40 10.99
C ASP A 172 -8.22 -7.61 9.49
N LEU A 173 -9.15 -8.43 8.98
CA LEU A 173 -9.23 -8.75 7.55
C LEU A 173 -9.44 -7.52 6.67
N ASN A 174 -10.26 -6.56 7.11
CA ASN A 174 -10.61 -5.40 6.29
C ASN A 174 -9.41 -4.45 6.17
N LYS A 175 -8.74 -4.17 7.30
CA LYS A 175 -7.52 -3.35 7.28
C LYS A 175 -6.37 -4.05 6.56
N MET A 176 -6.25 -5.37 6.70
CA MET A 176 -5.24 -6.14 5.99
C MET A 176 -5.46 -6.05 4.47
N TRP A 177 -6.69 -6.27 4.01
CA TRP A 177 -7.02 -6.18 2.59
C TRP A 177 -6.90 -4.75 2.06
N SER A 178 -7.29 -3.73 2.83
CA SER A 178 -7.16 -2.34 2.37
C SER A 178 -5.71 -1.93 2.14
N VAL A 179 -4.78 -2.40 2.98
CA VAL A 179 -3.35 -2.18 2.73
C VAL A 179 -2.88 -2.91 1.46
N VAL A 180 -3.34 -4.14 1.20
CA VAL A 180 -2.99 -4.87 -0.03
C VAL A 180 -3.57 -4.19 -1.27
N ALA A 181 -4.82 -3.75 -1.22
CA ALA A 181 -5.46 -3.00 -2.30
C ALA A 181 -4.70 -1.69 -2.58
N THR A 182 -4.31 -0.96 -1.52
CA THR A 182 -3.46 0.24 -1.63
C THR A 182 -2.16 -0.07 -2.37
N LEU A 183 -1.48 -1.17 -2.00
CA LEU A 183 -0.24 -1.60 -2.66
C LEU A 183 -0.46 -1.95 -4.13
N GLY A 184 -1.55 -2.65 -4.46
CA GLY A 184 -1.88 -3.03 -5.84
C GLY A 184 -2.09 -1.81 -6.74
N HIS A 185 -2.88 -0.84 -6.28
CA HIS A 185 -3.04 0.43 -6.96
C HIS A 185 -1.75 1.22 -7.06
N TRP A 186 -1.01 1.34 -5.96
CA TRP A 186 0.22 2.10 -5.91
C TRP A 186 1.31 1.53 -6.83
N LEU A 187 1.45 0.20 -6.96
CA LEU A 187 2.40 -0.44 -7.88
C LEU A 187 2.13 -0.12 -9.35
N ASN A 188 0.87 0.18 -9.67
CA ASN A 188 0.41 0.55 -11.01
C ASN A 188 0.03 2.03 -11.04
N HIS A 189 0.76 2.88 -10.31
CA HIS A 189 0.68 4.34 -10.44
C HIS A 189 1.86 4.83 -11.28
N GLU A 190 1.75 5.94 -12.02
CA GLU A 190 2.85 6.44 -12.87
C GLU A 190 4.15 6.70 -12.06
N SER A 191 4.00 7.21 -10.84
CA SER A 191 5.12 7.44 -9.92
C SER A 191 5.64 6.17 -9.22
N SER A 192 5.05 5.00 -9.48
CA SER A 192 5.33 3.77 -8.74
C SER A 192 6.74 3.26 -8.96
N GLN A 193 7.40 3.60 -10.08
CA GLN A 193 8.76 3.13 -10.38
C GLN A 193 9.85 3.94 -9.69
N MET A 194 9.53 5.09 -9.09
CA MET A 194 10.52 6.02 -8.53
C MET A 194 11.35 5.43 -7.39
N TRP A 195 10.81 4.48 -6.64
CA TRP A 195 11.55 3.75 -5.60
C TRP A 195 12.68 2.85 -6.14
N LEU A 196 12.66 2.45 -7.42
CA LEU A 196 13.75 1.70 -8.03
C LEU A 196 14.97 2.60 -8.29
N ALA A 197 14.79 3.92 -8.24
CA ALA A 197 15.86 4.90 -8.43
C ALA A 197 16.61 5.26 -7.13
N ILE A 198 16.38 4.53 -6.02
CA ILE A 198 17.19 4.69 -4.80
C ILE A 198 18.57 4.05 -4.97
N ASP A 199 19.58 4.58 -4.28
CA ASP A 199 20.94 4.00 -4.22
C ASP A 199 21.02 2.75 -3.29
N ASP A 200 19.98 1.93 -3.30
CA ASP A 200 19.88 0.65 -2.57
C ASP A 200 19.00 -0.35 -3.35
N GLY A 201 19.48 -0.76 -4.53
CA GLY A 201 18.75 -1.69 -5.39
C GLY A 201 18.50 -3.06 -4.76
N GLU A 202 19.38 -3.53 -3.86
CA GLU A 202 19.16 -4.77 -3.11
C GLU A 202 18.01 -4.61 -2.10
N GLY A 203 17.95 -3.48 -1.40
CA GLY A 203 16.82 -3.12 -0.53
C GLY A 203 15.51 -3.01 -1.29
N ALA A 204 15.52 -2.34 -2.46
CA ALA A 204 14.36 -2.25 -3.35
C ALA A 204 13.85 -3.63 -3.79
N GLY A 205 14.72 -4.48 -4.35
CA GLY A 205 14.33 -5.82 -4.77
C GLY A 205 13.76 -6.68 -3.62
N LYS A 206 14.34 -6.59 -2.42
CA LYS A 206 13.80 -7.27 -1.23
C LYS A 206 12.42 -6.75 -0.84
N ALA A 207 12.22 -5.44 -0.84
CA ALA A 207 10.93 -4.85 -0.54
C ALA A 207 9.88 -5.30 -1.57
N PHE A 208 10.23 -5.42 -2.85
CA PHE A 208 9.30 -5.94 -3.87
C PHE A 208 8.83 -7.36 -3.58
N GLN A 209 9.76 -8.24 -3.21
CA GLN A 209 9.45 -9.61 -2.84
C GLN A 209 8.54 -9.67 -1.59
N VAL A 210 8.74 -8.77 -0.63
CA VAL A 210 7.88 -8.69 0.56
C VAL A 210 6.49 -8.16 0.23
N VAL A 211 6.35 -7.25 -0.74
CA VAL A 211 5.04 -6.78 -1.24
C VAL A 211 4.23 -7.93 -1.85
N GLY A 212 4.84 -8.73 -2.74
CA GLY A 212 4.18 -9.93 -3.26
C GLY A 212 3.85 -10.96 -2.16
N CYS A 213 4.75 -11.13 -1.17
CA CYS A 213 4.49 -11.97 -0.01
C CYS A 213 3.29 -11.49 0.83
N ALA A 214 3.09 -10.17 0.97
CA ALA A 214 1.95 -9.60 1.66
C ALA A 214 0.62 -9.96 0.96
N LEU A 215 0.56 -9.82 -0.37
CA LEU A 215 -0.61 -10.26 -1.16
C LEU A 215 -0.87 -11.75 -0.94
N LEU A 216 0.11 -12.62 -1.15
CA LEU A 216 -0.08 -14.07 -1.00
C LEU A 216 -0.53 -14.44 0.42
N THR A 217 0.00 -13.75 1.43
CA THR A 217 -0.41 -13.90 2.84
C THR A 217 -1.86 -13.51 3.06
N ALA A 218 -2.31 -12.40 2.47
CA ALA A 218 -3.70 -11.98 2.51
C ALA A 218 -4.62 -12.98 1.79
N LEU A 219 -4.29 -13.40 0.56
CA LEU A 219 -5.05 -14.40 -0.19
C LEU A 219 -5.19 -15.72 0.58
N ASN A 220 -4.10 -16.19 1.21
CA ASN A 220 -4.14 -17.38 2.08
C ASN A 220 -5.05 -17.18 3.30
N ARG A 221 -5.13 -15.96 3.86
CA ARG A 221 -6.07 -15.67 4.95
C ARG A 221 -7.50 -15.64 4.45
N LEU A 222 -7.79 -14.97 3.33
CA LEU A 222 -9.13 -14.92 2.72
C LEU A 222 -9.65 -16.31 2.39
N ASP A 223 -8.80 -17.18 1.83
CA ASP A 223 -9.10 -18.58 1.54
C ASP A 223 -9.55 -19.35 2.79
N ARG A 224 -8.79 -19.21 3.88
CA ARG A 224 -9.10 -19.86 5.17
C ARG A 224 -10.39 -19.33 5.81
N GLU A 225 -10.80 -18.12 5.48
CA GLU A 225 -12.01 -17.46 5.98
C GLU A 225 -13.20 -17.62 5.01
N GLY A 226 -13.01 -18.32 3.88
CA GLY A 226 -14.07 -18.54 2.88
C GLY A 226 -14.42 -17.32 2.03
N GLU A 227 -13.50 -16.35 1.94
CA GLU A 227 -13.63 -15.12 1.15
C GLU A 227 -12.85 -15.16 -0.17
N LEU A 228 -12.09 -16.23 -0.45
CA LEU A 228 -11.43 -16.46 -1.74
C LEU A 228 -12.42 -17.10 -2.73
N LYS A 229 -13.30 -16.29 -3.31
CA LYS A 229 -14.39 -16.71 -4.20
C LYS A 229 -14.88 -15.51 -5.05
N PRO A 230 -15.65 -15.73 -6.13
CA PRO A 230 -16.07 -14.65 -7.02
C PRO A 230 -17.03 -13.66 -6.35
N ASP A 231 -17.86 -14.14 -5.43
CA ASP A 231 -18.83 -13.36 -4.64
C ASP A 231 -18.26 -12.96 -3.27
N SER A 232 -16.95 -12.73 -3.18
CA SER A 232 -16.28 -12.25 -1.97
C SER A 232 -16.91 -10.96 -1.46
N ARG A 233 -16.89 -10.73 -0.14
CA ARG A 233 -17.20 -9.40 0.40
C ARG A 233 -16.20 -8.33 -0.06
N PHE A 234 -15.00 -8.76 -0.47
CA PHE A 234 -13.98 -7.90 -1.04
C PHE A 234 -14.20 -7.79 -2.56
N ARG A 235 -14.96 -6.77 -2.96
CA ARG A 235 -15.43 -6.58 -4.35
C ARG A 235 -14.30 -6.43 -5.36
N ASP A 236 -13.16 -5.91 -4.93
CA ASP A 236 -11.96 -5.68 -5.73
C ASP A 236 -10.99 -6.88 -5.75
N LEU A 237 -11.38 -8.06 -5.22
CA LEU A 237 -10.49 -9.22 -5.10
C LEU A 237 -9.79 -9.58 -6.42
N GLY A 238 -10.57 -9.81 -7.49
CA GLY A 238 -10.00 -10.15 -8.79
C GLY A 238 -9.19 -9.03 -9.41
N PHE A 239 -9.65 -7.79 -9.24
CA PHE A 239 -8.98 -6.60 -9.75
C PHE A 239 -7.61 -6.37 -9.10
N ILE A 240 -7.51 -6.46 -7.78
CA ILE A 240 -6.22 -6.34 -7.08
C ILE A 240 -5.27 -7.47 -7.46
N MET A 241 -5.75 -8.70 -7.66
CA MET A 241 -4.92 -9.80 -8.17
C MET A 241 -4.36 -9.50 -9.57
N ALA A 242 -5.18 -8.95 -10.46
CA ALA A 242 -4.77 -8.53 -11.79
C ALA A 242 -3.71 -7.40 -11.74
N LEU A 243 -3.88 -6.40 -10.86
CA LEU A 243 -2.90 -5.33 -10.67
C LEU A 243 -1.53 -5.84 -10.21
N PHE A 244 -1.50 -6.77 -9.25
CA PHE A 244 -0.23 -7.36 -8.83
C PHE A 244 0.40 -8.21 -9.92
N LEU A 245 -0.38 -8.97 -10.68
CA LEU A 245 0.12 -9.74 -11.82
C LEU A 245 0.80 -8.81 -12.83
N LYS A 246 0.13 -7.72 -13.23
CA LYS A 246 0.68 -6.69 -14.15
C LYS A 246 1.98 -6.09 -13.63
N ALA A 247 2.03 -5.71 -12.35
CA ALA A 247 3.25 -5.18 -11.73
C ALA A 247 4.38 -6.22 -11.64
N GLY A 248 4.07 -7.50 -11.43
CA GLY A 248 5.06 -8.55 -11.24
C GLY A 248 5.79 -8.99 -12.51
N VAL A 249 5.24 -8.63 -13.67
CA VAL A 249 5.77 -8.99 -14.99
C VAL A 249 6.28 -7.77 -15.78
N SER A 250 6.22 -6.58 -15.18
CA SER A 250 6.64 -5.34 -15.86
C SER A 250 8.15 -5.24 -16.09
N ASP A 251 8.96 -6.00 -15.32
CA ASP A 251 10.41 -6.11 -15.52
C ASP A 251 10.76 -7.56 -15.89
N PRO A 252 11.07 -7.84 -17.17
CA PRO A 252 11.35 -9.19 -17.65
C PRO A 252 12.66 -9.76 -17.09
N ASP A 253 13.58 -8.91 -16.62
CA ASP A 253 14.83 -9.34 -16.02
C ASP A 253 14.67 -9.73 -14.53
N GLN A 254 13.52 -9.38 -13.93
CA GLN A 254 13.20 -9.68 -12.54
C GLN A 254 12.08 -10.70 -12.40
N TYR A 255 12.46 -11.98 -12.35
CA TYR A 255 11.51 -13.04 -12.04
C TYR A 255 10.94 -12.89 -10.62
N MET A 256 9.62 -12.75 -10.54
CA MET A 256 8.88 -12.68 -9.28
C MET A 256 8.25 -14.03 -8.95
N ASP A 257 8.78 -14.73 -7.94
CA ASP A 257 8.28 -16.03 -7.49
C ASP A 257 6.79 -16.03 -7.12
N TRP A 258 6.20 -14.88 -6.83
CA TRP A 258 4.80 -14.75 -6.44
C TRP A 258 3.83 -14.66 -7.62
N VAL A 259 4.27 -14.32 -8.83
CA VAL A 259 3.44 -14.21 -10.05
C VAL A 259 2.65 -15.49 -10.36
N PRO A 260 3.27 -16.67 -10.53
CA PRO A 260 2.52 -17.90 -10.84
C PRO A 260 1.56 -18.33 -9.72
N LYS A 261 1.82 -17.87 -8.49
CA LYS A 261 0.98 -18.17 -7.32
C LYS A 261 -0.30 -17.32 -7.33
N ILE A 262 -0.27 -16.10 -7.86
CA ILE A 262 -1.48 -15.27 -8.06
C ILE A 262 -2.45 -15.98 -9.00
N VAL A 263 -1.96 -16.48 -10.14
CA VAL A 263 -2.77 -17.22 -11.13
C VAL A 263 -3.40 -18.45 -10.47
N SER A 264 -2.63 -19.14 -9.64
CA SER A 264 -3.10 -20.32 -8.90
C SER A 264 -4.21 -19.98 -7.89
N TYR A 265 -4.10 -18.84 -7.21
CA TYR A 265 -5.17 -18.33 -6.33
C TYR A 265 -6.42 -17.92 -7.13
N ALA A 266 -6.26 -17.27 -8.29
CA ALA A 266 -7.39 -16.80 -9.09
C ALA A 266 -8.22 -17.97 -9.60
N LYS A 267 -7.54 -19.00 -10.12
CA LYS A 267 -8.17 -20.24 -10.54
C LYS A 267 -8.86 -20.96 -9.39
N LYS A 268 -8.25 -21.01 -8.20
CA LYS A 268 -8.89 -21.59 -7.02
C LYS A 268 -10.16 -20.82 -6.63
N ALA A 269 -10.14 -19.50 -6.81
CA ALA A 269 -11.25 -18.60 -6.53
C ALA A 269 -12.33 -18.60 -7.62
N ASP A 270 -12.14 -19.30 -8.74
CA ASP A 270 -13.00 -19.20 -9.94
C ASP A 270 -13.11 -17.76 -10.49
N ILE A 271 -12.00 -17.01 -10.41
CA ILE A 271 -11.88 -15.64 -10.91
C ILE A 271 -11.11 -15.64 -12.22
N ASP A 272 -11.72 -15.11 -13.29
CA ASP A 272 -11.06 -14.85 -14.56
C ASP A 272 -10.35 -13.50 -14.51
N LEU A 273 -9.02 -13.52 -14.40
CA LEU A 273 -8.19 -12.31 -14.32
C LEU A 273 -8.28 -11.44 -15.58
N ALA A 274 -8.52 -12.03 -16.76
CA ALA A 274 -8.65 -11.27 -18.01
C ALA A 274 -9.86 -10.31 -17.98
N GLN A 275 -10.90 -10.66 -17.21
CA GLN A 275 -12.13 -9.88 -17.11
C GLN A 275 -12.12 -8.86 -15.97
N GLN A 276 -10.97 -8.59 -15.34
CA GLN A 276 -10.88 -7.72 -14.15
C GLN A 276 -10.49 -6.28 -14.46
N GLY A 277 -10.69 -5.79 -15.70
CA GLY A 277 -10.55 -4.37 -16.04
C GLY A 277 -9.11 -3.85 -16.14
N CYS A 278 -8.11 -4.73 -16.19
CA CYS A 278 -6.73 -4.38 -16.51
C CYS A 278 -6.44 -4.69 -17.98
N ASP A 279 -6.01 -3.70 -18.75
CA ASP A 279 -5.71 -3.92 -20.17
C ASP A 279 -4.44 -4.77 -20.37
N GLY A 280 -4.41 -5.52 -21.48
CA GLY A 280 -3.33 -6.43 -21.87
C GLY A 280 -3.27 -7.74 -21.06
N MET A 281 -4.27 -8.00 -20.21
CA MET A 281 -4.22 -9.12 -19.27
C MET A 281 -4.26 -10.49 -19.95
N GLU A 282 -4.98 -10.64 -21.07
CA GLU A 282 -4.98 -11.86 -21.88
C GLU A 282 -3.58 -12.23 -22.36
N ASP A 283 -2.82 -11.24 -22.86
CA ASP A 283 -1.47 -11.44 -23.37
C ASP A 283 -0.49 -11.74 -22.22
N LEU A 284 -0.60 -11.00 -21.11
CA LEU A 284 0.19 -11.27 -19.90
C LEU A 284 -0.05 -12.68 -19.35
N LEU A 285 -1.29 -13.17 -19.39
CA LEU A 285 -1.61 -14.54 -18.98
C LEU A 285 -1.11 -15.58 -19.98
N ALA A 286 -1.09 -15.26 -21.28
CA ALA A 286 -0.53 -16.15 -22.28
C ALA A 286 0.99 -16.33 -22.11
N GLU A 287 1.70 -15.25 -21.74
CA GLU A 287 3.15 -15.27 -21.56
C GLU A 287 3.59 -15.75 -20.16
N HIS A 288 2.91 -15.28 -19.12
CA HIS A 288 3.32 -15.45 -17.72
C HIS A 288 2.31 -16.20 -16.85
N GLY A 289 1.18 -16.66 -17.41
CA GLY A 289 0.10 -17.37 -16.71
C GLY A 289 0.44 -18.81 -16.27
N GLY A 290 1.73 -19.12 -16.11
CA GLY A 290 2.16 -20.39 -15.55
C GLY A 290 1.59 -20.59 -14.14
N GLU A 291 1.00 -21.75 -13.88
CA GLU A 291 0.48 -22.11 -12.57
C GLU A 291 1.56 -22.81 -11.72
N GLU A 292 1.52 -22.59 -10.42
CA GLU A 292 2.31 -23.35 -9.46
C GLU A 292 1.37 -24.14 -8.53
N PRO A 293 1.58 -25.47 -8.35
CA PRO A 293 0.76 -26.25 -7.45
C PRO A 293 0.76 -25.66 -6.04
N MET A 294 -0.41 -25.20 -5.60
CA MET A 294 -0.62 -24.79 -4.21
C MET A 294 -0.46 -26.02 -3.31
N ALA A 295 0.55 -26.00 -2.43
CA ALA A 295 0.79 -27.10 -1.50
C ALA A 295 -0.49 -27.46 -0.71
N SER A 296 -0.70 -28.75 -0.43
CA SER A 296 -1.94 -29.27 0.19
C SER A 296 -2.16 -28.85 1.65
N ARG A 297 -1.19 -28.19 2.28
CA ARG A 297 -1.33 -27.66 3.65
C ARG A 297 -1.73 -26.20 3.61
N ASP A 298 -2.99 -25.93 3.95
CA ASP A 298 -3.51 -24.61 4.29
C ASP A 298 -2.99 -24.15 5.66
N SER A 299 -1.66 -24.02 5.79
CA SER A 299 -1.09 -23.46 7.01
C SER A 299 -1.25 -21.95 7.04
N ALA A 300 -1.51 -21.39 8.22
CA ALA A 300 -1.60 -19.95 8.42
C ALA A 300 -0.36 -19.20 7.92
N ASP A 301 0.84 -19.78 8.08
CA ASP A 301 2.13 -19.20 7.70
C ASP A 301 2.69 -19.80 6.39
N ARG A 302 1.81 -20.12 5.42
CA ARG A 302 2.18 -20.73 4.13
C ARG A 302 3.32 -19.99 3.43
N TRP A 303 3.31 -18.66 3.52
CA TRP A 303 4.22 -17.76 2.81
C TRP A 303 5.36 -17.21 3.68
N GLN A 304 5.52 -17.72 4.91
CA GLN A 304 6.59 -17.33 5.84
C GLN A 304 6.64 -15.82 6.10
N TRP A 305 5.47 -15.18 6.24
CA TRP A 305 5.35 -13.72 6.34
C TRP A 305 6.27 -13.14 7.40
N ALA A 306 6.24 -13.71 8.61
CA ALA A 306 7.04 -13.21 9.73
C ALA A 306 8.55 -13.23 9.45
N LYS A 307 9.03 -14.21 8.68
CA LYS A 307 10.43 -14.33 8.28
C LYS A 307 10.77 -13.28 7.21
N MET A 308 9.93 -13.15 6.19
CA MET A 308 10.13 -12.19 5.09
C MET A 308 10.10 -10.74 5.60
N PHE A 309 9.09 -10.40 6.40
CA PHE A 309 8.95 -9.08 7.01
C PHE A 309 10.13 -8.73 7.93
N LYS A 310 10.59 -9.69 8.74
CA LYS A 310 11.78 -9.50 9.59
C LYS A 310 13.06 -9.32 8.76
N ALA A 311 13.20 -10.03 7.65
CA ALA A 311 14.38 -9.92 6.80
C ALA A 311 14.48 -8.54 6.13
N LEU A 312 13.34 -7.92 5.77
CA LEU A 312 13.30 -6.54 5.29
C LEU A 312 13.67 -5.54 6.39
N SER A 313 13.25 -5.79 7.63
CA SER A 313 13.44 -4.87 8.77
C SER A 313 12.97 -3.43 8.44
N PRO A 314 11.70 -3.26 8.00
CA PRO A 314 11.21 -1.98 7.53
C PRO A 314 11.31 -0.94 8.65
N ARG A 315 11.84 0.22 8.32
CA ARG A 315 12.01 1.32 9.27
C ARG A 315 10.77 2.19 9.33
N GLY A 316 10.16 2.41 8.17
CA GLY A 316 9.17 3.46 8.00
C GLY A 316 9.76 4.82 8.39
N GLY A 317 8.90 5.77 8.75
CA GLY A 317 9.31 7.10 9.17
C GLY A 317 8.43 8.18 8.56
N ASP A 318 8.77 9.44 8.76
CA ASP A 318 8.13 10.59 8.11
C ASP A 318 9.16 11.56 7.53
N ARG A 319 10.40 11.08 7.32
CA ARG A 319 11.53 11.96 7.00
C ARG A 319 11.32 12.67 5.67
N TYR A 320 10.73 11.96 4.72
CA TYR A 320 10.56 12.42 3.35
C TYR A 320 9.18 13.02 3.07
N ASN A 321 8.30 13.00 4.08
CA ASN A 321 6.98 13.60 3.98
C ASN A 321 7.08 15.13 4.13
N ILE A 322 6.81 15.84 3.04
CA ILE A 322 6.95 17.30 2.97
C ILE A 322 5.99 17.99 3.95
N LEU A 323 4.83 17.39 4.24
CA LEU A 323 3.88 17.97 5.19
C LEU A 323 4.41 17.97 6.62
N LYS A 324 5.25 16.97 6.95
CA LYS A 324 5.88 16.81 8.26
C LYS A 324 7.19 17.60 8.39
N MET A 325 7.73 18.10 7.28
CA MET A 325 8.91 18.96 7.27
C MET A 325 8.62 20.30 7.98
N PRO A 326 9.52 20.81 8.83
CA PRO A 326 9.35 22.12 9.44
C PRO A 326 9.18 23.24 8.39
N ARG A 327 8.27 24.20 8.63
CA ARG A 327 8.00 25.32 7.72
C ARG A 327 9.25 26.08 7.24
N ARG A 328 10.15 26.36 8.19
CA ARG A 328 11.43 27.05 7.90
C ARG A 328 12.32 26.21 6.99
N GLU A 329 12.23 24.89 7.09
CA GLU A 329 13.01 23.97 6.25
C GLU A 329 12.42 23.89 4.85
N ARG A 330 11.09 23.75 4.70
CA ARG A 330 10.43 23.85 3.39
C ARG A 330 10.78 25.13 2.65
N ALA A 331 10.70 26.27 3.35
CA ALA A 331 11.06 27.57 2.78
C ALA A 331 12.52 27.67 2.31
N LYS A 332 13.47 26.90 2.87
CA LYS A 332 14.86 26.89 2.37
C LYS A 332 14.96 26.21 1.01
N HIS A 333 14.16 25.15 0.81
CA HIS A 333 14.16 24.32 -0.38
C HIS A 333 13.25 24.85 -1.49
N ALA A 334 12.26 25.67 -1.15
CA ALA A 334 11.43 26.37 -2.13
C ALA A 334 12.25 27.30 -3.04
N PHE A 335 11.87 27.40 -4.30
CA PHE A 335 12.53 28.27 -5.28
C PHE A 335 12.39 29.76 -4.89
N ASP A 336 11.22 30.18 -4.43
CA ASP A 336 10.93 31.57 -4.04
C ASP A 336 11.35 31.92 -2.59
N LYS A 337 11.90 30.94 -1.87
CA LYS A 337 12.30 31.01 -0.46
C LYS A 337 11.17 31.27 0.54
N LYS A 338 9.93 30.95 0.20
CA LYS A 338 8.77 30.96 1.11
C LYS A 338 8.26 29.55 1.35
N ASP A 339 7.57 29.33 2.46
CA ASP A 339 6.91 28.04 2.72
C ASP A 339 5.76 27.88 1.70
N PRO A 340 5.78 26.87 0.80
CA PRO A 340 4.72 26.68 -0.17
C PRO A 340 3.41 26.29 0.51
N LEU A 341 3.47 25.81 1.76
CA LEU A 341 2.31 25.38 2.55
C LEU A 341 1.96 26.37 3.67
N LYS A 342 2.31 27.65 3.52
CA LYS A 342 2.11 28.68 4.56
C LYS A 342 0.64 28.91 4.96
N ASP A 343 -0.30 28.66 4.05
CA ASP A 343 -1.72 28.99 4.22
C ASP A 343 -2.53 27.87 4.88
N TRP A 344 -1.97 26.65 4.97
CA TRP A 344 -2.60 25.52 5.66
C TRP A 344 -2.25 25.51 7.15
N SER A 345 -3.19 25.07 7.99
CA SER A 345 -2.92 24.96 9.43
C SER A 345 -1.98 23.80 9.73
N ASP A 346 -1.28 23.85 10.86
CA ASP A 346 -0.43 22.72 11.30
C ASP A 346 -1.25 21.44 11.53
N LYS A 347 -2.55 21.57 11.83
CA LYS A 347 -3.48 20.44 11.96
C LYS A 347 -3.72 19.79 10.60
N ASP A 348 -4.06 20.57 9.57
CA ASP A 348 -4.34 20.05 8.23
C ASP A 348 -3.10 19.37 7.63
N LEU A 349 -1.91 19.94 7.86
CA LEU A 349 -0.63 19.33 7.48
C LEU A 349 -0.34 18.03 8.25
N GLN A 350 -0.75 17.94 9.52
CA GLN A 350 -0.58 16.72 10.29
C GLN A 350 -1.55 15.63 9.87
N GLU A 351 -2.78 15.98 9.52
CA GLU A 351 -3.82 15.03 9.13
C GLU A 351 -3.71 14.66 7.64
N GLY A 352 -2.99 15.45 6.83
CA GLY A 352 -2.88 15.24 5.39
C GLY A 352 -4.13 15.69 4.63
N ASN A 353 -4.97 16.52 5.27
CA ASN A 353 -6.22 17.04 4.75
C ASN A 353 -5.95 18.20 3.79
N LEU A 354 -5.34 17.87 2.66
CA LEU A 354 -4.97 18.81 1.63
C LEU A 354 -5.77 18.50 0.37
N GLU A 355 -6.69 19.40 0.04
CA GLU A 355 -7.24 19.52 -1.31
C GLU A 355 -6.23 20.29 -2.15
N ILE A 356 -5.15 19.61 -2.55
CA ILE A 356 -4.21 20.15 -3.54
C ILE A 356 -4.56 19.48 -4.86
N ALA A 357 -5.04 20.28 -5.80
CA ALA A 357 -5.02 19.90 -7.20
C ALA A 357 -3.54 19.84 -7.62
N PHE A 358 -3.07 18.64 -7.94
CA PHE A 358 -1.82 18.50 -8.67
C PHE A 358 -2.21 18.57 -10.15
N ASP A 359 -1.77 19.64 -10.81
CA ASP A 359 -1.95 19.82 -12.26
C ASP A 359 -1.14 18.79 -13.06
#